data_AF-A0AAW0WIK1-F1
#
_entry.id   AF-A0AAW0WIK1-F1
#
_cell.length_a   1.000
_cell.length_b   1.000
_cell.length_c   1.000
_cell.angle_alpha   90.00
_cell.angle_beta   90.00
_cell.angle_gamma   90.00
#
_symmetry.space_group_name_H-M   'P 1'
#
loop_
_entity.id
_entity.type
_entity.pdbx_description
1 polymer ?
#
loop_
_entity_poly.entity_id
_entity_poly.type
_entity_poly.pdbx_seq_one_letter_code
_entity_poly.pdbx_strand_id
1 'polypeptide(L)'
;AKKQKFMEAGDSFQGELKKVKAMAPKLDEISFAAMVERQKEILRREAEERQRTAQGLPPRPSSTSSSQAAPPGNQTVREDGNEAAGPAPQNTATPVDAAPSPAPMQL
;
A
#
# COMPACT_ATOMS: atom_id res chain seq x y z
N ALA A 1 -15.59 -36.34 -16.51
CA ALA A 1 -14.46 -35.39 -16.72
C ALA A 1 -14.68 -34.02 -16.06
N LYS A 2 -15.64 -33.19 -16.47
CA LYS A 2 -15.78 -31.79 -15.99
C LYS A 2 -16.08 -31.65 -14.48
N LYS A 3 -16.98 -32.50 -13.94
CA LYS A 3 -17.32 -32.52 -12.50
C LYS A 3 -16.09 -32.80 -11.62
N GLN A 4 -15.27 -33.78 -12.01
CA GLN A 4 -14.07 -34.15 -11.27
C GLN A 4 -13.04 -33.01 -11.25
N LYS A 5 -12.76 -32.40 -12.41
CA LYS A 5 -11.86 -31.24 -12.49
C LYS A 5 -12.34 -30.05 -11.66
N PHE A 6 -13.65 -29.84 -11.58
CA PHE A 6 -14.23 -28.79 -10.74
C PHE A 6 -14.03 -29.07 -9.25
N MET A 7 -14.21 -30.33 -8.82
CA MET A 7 -13.95 -30.73 -7.44
C MET A 7 -12.47 -30.57 -7.07
N GLU A 8 -11.56 -31.06 -7.91
CA GLU A 8 -10.11 -30.93 -7.71
C GLU A 8 -9.68 -29.45 -7.65
N ALA A 9 -10.22 -28.60 -8.51
CA ALA A 9 -9.96 -27.16 -8.48
C ALA A 9 -10.53 -26.49 -7.22
N GLY A 10 -11.72 -26.92 -6.76
CA GLY A 10 -12.32 -26.43 -5.51
C GLY A 10 -11.49 -26.79 -4.28
N ASP A 11 -11.00 -28.03 -4.22
CA ASP A 11 -10.15 -28.51 -3.13
C ASP A 11 -8.80 -27.78 -3.11
N SER A 12 -8.20 -27.56 -4.29
CA SER A 12 -6.97 -26.77 -4.44
C SER A 12 -7.16 -25.33 -3.99
N PHE A 13 -8.26 -24.69 -4.39
CA PHE A 13 -8.60 -23.32 -3.99
C PHE A 13 -8.81 -23.21 -2.47
N GLN A 14 -9.52 -24.16 -1.86
CA GLN A 14 -9.69 -24.19 -0.41
C GLN A 14 -8.37 -24.40 0.33
N GLY A 15 -7.47 -25.22 -0.21
CA GLY A 15 -6.11 -25.41 0.33
C GLY A 15 -5.33 -24.10 0.34
N GLU A 16 -5.32 -23.38 -0.77
CA GLU A 16 -4.61 -22.10 -0.88
C GLU A 16 -5.23 -21.03 0.02
N LEU A 17 -6.56 -20.96 0.12
CA LEU A 17 -7.24 -20.06 1.06
C LEU A 17 -6.83 -20.29 2.52
N LYS A 18 -6.73 -21.56 2.94
CA LYS A 18 -6.27 -21.89 4.30
C LYS A 18 -4.84 -21.43 4.53
N LYS A 19 -3.97 -21.62 3.54
CA LYS A 19 -2.57 -21.18 3.60
C LYS A 19 -2.47 -19.66 3.69
N VAL A 20 -3.20 -18.92 2.85
CA VAL A 20 -3.26 -17.45 2.90
C VAL A 20 -3.78 -16.97 4.25
N LYS A 21 -4.85 -17.59 4.77
CA LYS A 21 -5.40 -17.24 6.10
C LYS A 21 -4.40 -17.50 7.23
N ALA A 22 -3.60 -18.57 7.13
CA ALA A 22 -2.58 -18.89 8.12
C ALA A 22 -1.38 -17.94 8.07
N MET A 23 -1.04 -17.42 6.88
CA MET A 23 0.05 -16.47 6.68
C MET A 23 -0.37 -15.00 6.81
N ALA A 24 -1.67 -14.72 6.84
CA ALA A 24 -2.18 -13.38 7.03
C ALA A 24 -1.73 -12.84 8.40
N PRO A 25 -1.13 -11.63 8.44
CA PRO A 25 -0.83 -10.98 9.70
C PRO A 25 -2.11 -10.89 10.54
N LYS A 26 -2.05 -11.42 11.77
CA LYS A 26 -3.15 -11.25 12.72
C LYS A 26 -3.11 -9.81 13.18
N LEU A 27 -4.10 -9.04 12.74
CA LEU A 27 -4.28 -7.68 13.23
C LEU A 27 -4.91 -7.79 14.62
N ASP A 28 -4.12 -7.56 15.65
CA ASP A 28 -4.62 -7.42 17.02
C ASP A 28 -5.01 -5.95 17.29
N GLU A 29 -5.88 -5.72 18.28
CA GLU A 29 -6.41 -4.38 18.58
C GLU A 29 -5.29 -3.38 18.92
N ILE A 30 -4.21 -3.85 19.56
CA ILE A 30 -3.09 -3.00 19.99
C ILE A 30 -2.23 -2.62 18.78
N SER A 31 -1.91 -3.56 17.91
CA SER A 31 -1.14 -3.31 16.69
C SER A 31 -1.91 -2.46 15.70
N PHE A 32 -3.23 -2.62 15.62
CA PHE A 32 -4.08 -1.73 14.83
C PHE A 32 -4.06 -0.30 15.38
N ALA A 33 -4.29 -0.13 16.68
CA ALA A 33 -4.24 1.19 17.31
C ALA A 33 -2.88 1.87 17.10
N ALA A 34 -1.78 1.14 17.28
CA ALA A 34 -0.43 1.65 17.03
C ALA A 34 -0.21 2.06 15.56
N MET A 35 -0.76 1.30 14.61
CA MET A 35 -0.71 1.63 13.18
C MET A 35 -1.47 2.92 12.88
N VAL A 36 -2.67 3.08 13.45
CA VAL A 36 -3.49 4.27 13.29
C VAL A 36 -2.80 5.50 13.88
N GLU A 37 -2.28 5.41 15.09
CA GLU A 37 -1.55 6.52 15.72
C GLU A 37 -0.30 6.90 14.93
N ARG A 38 0.44 5.92 14.38
CA ARG A 38 1.57 6.19 13.48
C ARG A 38 1.13 6.94 12.22
N GLN A 39 0.00 6.57 11.61
CA GLN A 39 -0.52 7.25 10.42
C GLN A 39 -0.98 8.67 10.73
N LYS A 40 -1.67 8.89 11.86
CA LYS A 40 -2.05 10.23 12.32
C LYS A 40 -0.82 11.13 12.50
N GLU A 41 0.24 10.59 13.10
CA GLU A 41 1.50 11.32 13.30
C GLU A 41 2.17 11.70 11.98
N ILE A 42 2.17 10.80 10.99
CA ILE A 42 2.69 11.09 9.65
C ILE A 42 1.92 12.24 9.01
N LEU A 43 0.59 12.18 9.01
CA LEU A 43 -0.26 13.23 8.45
C LEU A 43 -0.07 14.58 9.16
N ARG A 44 0.08 14.56 10.48
CA ARG A 44 0.38 15.77 11.27
C ARG A 44 1.72 16.37 10.86
N ARG A 45 2.77 15.55 10.74
CA ARG A 45 4.09 15.99 10.31
C ARG A 45 4.07 16.56 8.90
N GLU A 46 3.38 15.91 7.96
CA GLU A 46 3.24 16.40 6.59
C GLU A 46 2.50 17.75 6.53
N ALA A 47 1.46 17.93 7.35
CA ALA A 47 0.75 19.20 7.43
C ALA A 47 1.64 20.32 7.97
N GLU A 48 2.41 20.04 9.04
CA GLU A 48 3.38 20.98 9.59
C GLU A 48 4.50 21.33 8.59
N GLU A 49 4.97 20.34 7.83
CA GLU A 49 5.98 20.54 6.78
C GLU A 49 5.44 21.41 5.65
N ARG A 50 4.24 21.13 5.14
CA ARG A 50 3.58 21.97 4.12
C ARG A 50 3.40 23.41 4.60
N GLN A 51 3.02 23.60 5.86
CA GLN A 51 2.90 24.93 6.45
C GLN A 51 4.26 25.64 6.52
N ARG A 52 5.34 24.95 6.89
CA ARG A 52 6.70 25.52 6.91
C ARG A 52 7.18 25.91 5.52
N THR A 53 6.96 25.07 4.52
CA THR A 53 7.28 25.38 3.13
C THR A 53 6.48 26.59 2.64
N ALA A 54 5.19 26.69 2.99
CA ALA A 54 4.37 27.86 2.67
C ALA A 54 4.88 29.15 3.35
N GLN A 55 5.55 29.05 4.50
CA GLN A 55 6.20 30.18 5.18
C GLN A 55 7.66 30.41 4.77
N GLY A 56 8.17 29.69 3.77
CA GLY A 56 9.56 29.84 3.31
C GLY A 56 10.61 29.41 4.33
N LEU A 57 10.22 28.63 5.35
CA LEU A 57 11.13 28.11 6.37
C LEU A 57 11.90 26.91 5.81
N PRO A 58 13.19 26.74 6.17
CA PRO A 58 13.98 25.61 5.70
C PRO A 58 13.38 24.28 6.20
N PRO A 59 13.44 23.20 5.39
CA PRO A 59 12.98 21.89 5.80
C PRO A 59 13.78 21.40 7.01
N ARG A 60 13.07 20.86 7.99
CA ARG A 60 13.70 20.27 9.18
C ARG A 60 14.32 18.92 8.77
N PRO A 61 15.52 18.56 9.25
CA PRO A 61 16.09 17.25 8.96
C PRO A 61 15.11 16.16 9.39
N SER A 62 14.77 15.29 8.45
CA SER A 62 13.91 14.13 8.64
C SER A 62 14.45 13.33 9.82
N SER A 63 13.78 13.39 10.97
CA SER A 63 14.10 12.50 12.09
C SER A 63 13.64 11.11 11.66
N THR A 64 14.55 10.36 11.06
CA THR A 64 14.46 8.91 10.88
C THR A 64 14.38 8.31 12.27
N SER A 65 13.16 8.17 12.78
CA SER A 65 12.90 7.30 13.94
C SER A 65 13.02 5.86 13.45
N SER A 66 14.25 5.45 13.19
CA SER A 66 14.63 4.08 12.86
C SER A 66 14.81 3.33 14.18
N SER A 67 13.71 2.89 14.77
CA SER A 67 13.73 1.81 15.75
C SER A 67 13.45 0.50 15.01
N GLN A 68 14.37 0.12 14.13
CA GLN A 68 14.51 -1.26 13.70
C GLN A 68 16.00 -1.56 13.69
N ALA A 69 16.44 -2.32 14.69
CA ALA A 69 17.80 -2.82 14.82
C ALA A 69 18.18 -3.61 13.55
N ALA A 70 19.09 -3.06 12.77
CA ALA A 70 19.78 -3.80 11.72
C ALA A 70 20.86 -4.67 12.38
N PRO A 71 20.97 -5.99 12.07
CA PRO A 71 22.16 -6.74 12.42
C PRO A 71 23.35 -6.26 11.56
N PRO A 72 24.59 -6.39 12.06
CA PRO A 72 25.76 -5.82 11.40
C PRO A 72 26.11 -6.63 10.16
N GLY A 73 26.19 -5.96 9.00
CA GLY A 73 26.62 -6.58 7.76
C GLY A 73 27.07 -5.54 6.75
N ASN A 74 28.38 -5.30 6.73
CA ASN A 74 29.21 -4.67 5.69
C ASN A 74 28.69 -3.44 4.93
N GLN A 75 29.41 -2.34 5.14
CA GLN A 75 29.55 -1.26 4.17
C GLN A 75 30.02 -1.80 2.82
N THR A 76 29.32 -1.47 1.75
CA THR A 76 29.95 -1.24 0.44
C THR A 76 29.14 -0.16 -0.26
N VAL A 77 29.74 1.03 -0.35
CA VAL A 77 29.33 2.10 -1.25
C VAL A 77 29.40 1.56 -2.67
N ARG A 78 28.29 1.62 -3.42
CA ARG A 78 28.30 1.69 -4.88
C ARG A 78 27.23 2.68 -5.34
N GLU A 79 27.71 3.88 -5.63
CA GLU A 79 27.11 4.73 -6.64
C GLU A 79 27.20 4.06 -8.02
N ASP A 80 26.37 4.59 -8.93
CA ASP A 80 26.24 4.29 -10.36
C ASP A 80 25.41 3.08 -10.80
N GLY A 81 24.28 3.42 -11.42
CA GLY A 81 24.12 3.07 -12.82
C GLY A 81 23.15 1.93 -13.13
N ASN A 82 21.98 2.35 -13.61
CA ASN A 82 21.43 1.99 -14.91
C ASN A 82 20.07 1.26 -14.91
N GLU A 83 19.28 1.70 -15.87
CA GLU A 83 17.88 1.42 -16.12
C GLU A 83 17.56 -0.07 -16.23
N ALA A 84 16.56 -0.51 -15.46
CA ALA A 84 15.71 -1.64 -15.82
C ALA A 84 14.28 -1.35 -15.35
N ALA A 85 13.68 -0.29 -15.90
CA ALA A 85 12.25 -0.10 -15.81
C ALA A 85 11.57 -1.19 -16.65
N GLY A 86 11.26 -2.33 -16.02
CA GLY A 86 10.31 -3.27 -16.59
C GLY A 86 8.97 -2.57 -16.88
N PRO A 87 8.21 -3.02 -17.88
CA PRO A 87 6.98 -2.34 -18.26
C PRO A 87 6.04 -2.24 -17.05
N ALA A 88 5.63 -1.01 -16.73
CA ALA A 88 4.66 -0.73 -15.68
C ALA A 88 3.35 -1.49 -15.98
N PRO A 89 2.66 -2.04 -14.96
CA PRO A 89 1.40 -2.72 -15.18
C PRO A 89 0.38 -1.74 -15.79
N GLN A 90 0.00 -1.97 -17.04
CA GLN A 90 -1.05 -1.21 -17.70
C GLN A 90 -2.40 -1.63 -17.12
N ASN A 91 -3.06 -0.70 -16.43
CA ASN A 91 -4.43 -0.87 -16.01
C ASN A 91 -5.34 -0.82 -17.26
N THR A 92 -5.94 -1.95 -17.64
CA THR A 92 -6.82 -2.08 -18.81
C THR A 92 -8.30 -1.88 -18.46
N ALA A 93 -8.62 -1.26 -17.32
CA ALA A 93 -10.00 -0.97 -16.98
C ALA A 93 -10.53 0.14 -17.90
N THR A 94 -11.35 -0.24 -18.87
CA THR A 94 -12.25 0.68 -19.57
C THR A 94 -13.30 1.21 -18.58
N PRO A 95 -13.37 2.52 -18.32
CA PRO A 95 -14.47 3.08 -17.55
C PRO A 95 -15.76 2.86 -18.35
N VAL A 96 -16.73 2.18 -17.74
CA VAL A 96 -18.10 2.14 -18.25
C VAL A 96 -18.63 3.56 -18.14
N ASP A 97 -18.93 4.14 -19.30
CA ASP A 97 -19.55 5.44 -19.49
C ASP A 97 -20.71 5.63 -18.50
N ALA A 98 -20.67 6.73 -17.77
CA ALA A 98 -21.73 7.10 -16.86
C ALA A 98 -23.03 7.28 -17.66
N ALA A 99 -24.01 6.42 -17.40
CA ALA A 99 -25.35 6.56 -17.95
C ALA A 99 -25.85 8.01 -17.77
N PRO A 100 -26.50 8.61 -18.79
CA PRO A 100 -26.94 10.00 -18.71
C PRO A 100 -27.89 10.18 -17.53
N SER A 101 -27.49 11.07 -16.63
CA SER A 101 -28.29 11.55 -15.50
C SER A 101 -29.69 11.98 -15.99
N PRO A 102 -30.80 11.50 -15.38
CA PRO A 102 -32.11 12.03 -15.72
C PRO A 102 -32.17 13.51 -15.28
N ALA A 103 -32.58 14.37 -16.21
CA ALA A 103 -32.66 15.82 -16.02
C ALA A 103 -33.54 16.21 -14.81
N PRO A 104 -33.22 17.31 -14.10
CA PRO A 104 -34.09 17.80 -13.04
C PRO A 104 -35.42 18.29 -13.64
N MET A 105 -36.55 17.77 -13.14
CA MET A 105 -37.86 18.35 -13.43
C MET A 105 -37.92 19.74 -12.80
N GLN A 106 -38.09 20.75 -13.65
CA GLN A 106 -38.54 22.07 -13.23
C GLN A 106 -40.06 22.14 -13.43
N LEU A 107 -40.79 22.22 -12.31
CA LEU A 107 -42.07 22.96 -12.16
C LEU A 107 -42.49 22.97 -10.69
#